data_AF-E8RN18-F1
#
_entry.id   AF-E8RN18-F1
#
_cell.length_a   1.000
_cell.length_b   1.000
_cell.length_c   1.000
_cell.angle_alpha   90.00
_cell.angle_beta   90.00
_cell.angle_gamma   90.00
#
_symmetry.space_group_name_H-M   'P 1'
#
loop_
_entity.id
_entity.type
_entity.pdbx_description
1 polymer ?
#
loop_
_entity_poly.entity_id
_entity_poly.type
_entity_poly.pdbx_seq_one_letter_code
_entity_poly.pdbx_strand_id
1 'polypeptide(L)'
;MSPETLQQLAVLLLWIAPVFLPFVIHPSGPNRFGAPHRTEGFEAAVRNGFARAFDFKGRASRGEYGAFLLLFVGVYCAAALVDGAFGLSWLYVAPIVLLVPYISLTTRRLHDLNRSGWWQFLVLGAGVFVLFYLLAQPSVQPLRQSLRRPVGPVRMAGHR
;
A
#
# COMPACT_ATOMS: atom_id res chain seq x y z
N MET A 1 20.21 -24.25 25.60
CA MET A 1 20.29 -23.27 24.50
C MET A 1 21.43 -22.33 24.81
N SER A 2 22.37 -22.16 23.89
CA SER A 2 23.57 -21.38 24.11
C SER A 2 23.33 -19.87 23.90
N PRO A 3 24.16 -18.97 24.47
CA PRO A 3 23.97 -17.52 24.39
C PRO A 3 23.86 -16.99 22.96
N GLU A 4 24.63 -17.56 22.02
CA GLU A 4 24.60 -17.21 20.61
C GLU A 4 23.27 -17.59 19.94
N THR A 5 22.67 -18.73 20.31
CA THR A 5 21.36 -19.14 19.81
C THR A 5 20.28 -18.18 20.32
N LEU A 6 20.36 -17.78 21.59
CA LEU A 6 19.44 -16.79 22.17
C LEU A 6 19.56 -15.43 21.46
N GLN A 7 20.78 -14.99 21.16
CA GLN A 7 21.02 -13.76 20.41
C GLN A 7 20.46 -13.85 18.98
N GLN A 8 20.68 -14.95 18.27
CA GLN A 8 20.14 -15.17 16.93
C GLN A 8 18.61 -15.16 16.92
N LEU A 9 17.98 -15.83 17.89
CA LEU A 9 16.52 -15.83 18.03
C LEU A 9 15.98 -14.43 18.34
N ALA A 10 16.64 -13.66 19.20
CA ALA A 10 16.24 -12.28 19.50
C ALA A 10 16.30 -11.39 18.26
N VAL A 11 17.37 -11.52 17.45
CA VAL A 11 17.50 -10.79 16.17
C VAL A 11 16.38 -11.20 15.21
N LEU A 12 16.12 -12.49 15.04
CA LEU A 12 15.05 -12.96 14.16
C LEU A 12 13.67 -12.44 14.60
N LEU A 13 13.38 -12.49 15.90
CA LEU A 13 12.14 -11.95 16.45
C LEU A 13 11.99 -10.45 16.18
N LEU A 14 13.07 -9.67 16.28
CA LEU A 14 13.03 -8.24 15.99
C LEU A 14 12.61 -7.94 14.53
N TRP A 15 13.06 -8.75 13.57
CA TRP A 15 12.74 -8.59 12.15
C TRP A 15 11.37 -9.15 11.77
N ILE A 16 10.91 -10.21 12.45
CA ILE A 16 9.70 -10.95 12.10
C ILE A 16 8.48 -10.45 12.88
N ALA A 17 8.61 -10.12 14.17
CA ALA A 17 7.49 -9.70 15.00
C ALA A 17 6.69 -8.51 14.44
N PRO A 18 7.32 -7.46 13.86
CA PRO A 18 6.60 -6.34 13.25
C PRO A 18 5.67 -6.74 12.11
N VAL A 19 5.97 -7.85 11.41
CA VAL A 19 5.19 -8.37 10.28
C VAL A 19 3.79 -8.79 10.72
N PHE A 20 3.62 -9.20 11.98
CA PHE A 20 2.34 -9.63 12.53
C PHE A 20 1.52 -8.49 13.12
N LEU A 21 2.13 -7.34 13.42
CA LEU A 21 1.45 -6.20 14.03
C LEU A 21 0.23 -5.69 13.23
N PRO A 22 0.19 -5.69 11.88
CA PRO A 22 -0.98 -5.26 11.13
C PRO A 22 -2.24 -6.09 11.38
N PHE A 23 -2.08 -7.35 11.80
CA PHE A 23 -3.17 -8.28 12.12
C PHE A 23 -3.66 -8.15 13.57
N VAL A 24 -2.86 -7.52 14.43
CA VAL A 24 -3.26 -7.20 15.81
C VAL A 24 -3.85 -5.79 15.87
N ILE A 25 -3.24 -4.85 15.15
CA ILE A 25 -3.65 -3.44 15.13
C ILE A 25 -4.62 -3.22 13.98
N HIS A 26 -5.90 -3.21 14.29
CA HIS A 26 -6.96 -2.84 13.35
C HIS A 26 -7.35 -1.37 13.51
N PRO A 27 -7.35 -0.57 12.43
CA PRO A 27 -7.85 0.79 12.51
C PRO A 27 -9.37 0.78 12.69
N SER A 28 -9.87 1.43 13.73
CA SER A 28 -11.29 1.56 14.04
C SER A 28 -11.81 2.97 13.71
N GLY A 29 -13.11 3.07 13.44
CA GLY A 29 -13.79 4.35 13.23
C GLY A 29 -13.65 4.94 11.82
N PRO A 30 -14.16 6.17 11.62
CA PRO A 30 -14.07 6.85 10.32
C PRO A 30 -12.62 7.13 9.94
N ASN A 31 -12.35 7.18 8.63
CA ASN A 31 -11.01 7.48 8.13
C ASN A 31 -10.59 8.91 8.50
N ARG A 32 -9.44 9.06 9.18
CA ARG A 32 -8.93 10.35 9.68
C ARG A 32 -8.18 11.20 8.66
N PHE A 33 -7.90 10.66 7.47
CA PHE A 33 -7.10 11.30 6.42
C PHE A 33 -7.96 11.99 5.34
N GLY A 34 -9.24 12.22 5.64
CA GLY A 34 -10.16 12.99 4.79
C GLY A 34 -10.99 12.14 3.83
N ALA A 35 -11.59 12.82 2.85
CA ALA A 35 -12.48 12.20 1.87
C ALA A 35 -11.71 11.25 0.93
N PRO A 36 -12.34 10.16 0.46
CA PRO A 36 -11.72 9.25 -0.49
C PRO A 36 -11.36 9.99 -1.79
N HIS A 37 -10.14 9.79 -2.24
CA HIS A 37 -9.66 10.30 -3.52
C HIS A 37 -9.90 9.25 -4.60
N ARG A 38 -10.43 9.64 -5.75
CA ARG A 38 -10.63 8.76 -6.91
C ARG A 38 -10.01 9.41 -8.14
N THR A 39 -9.24 8.62 -8.86
CA THR A 39 -8.70 8.97 -10.17
C THR A 39 -9.27 7.98 -11.17
N GLU A 40 -9.76 8.50 -12.28
CA GLU A 40 -10.34 7.69 -13.36
C GLU A 40 -9.26 7.47 -14.42
N GLY A 41 -8.84 6.21 -14.60
CA GLY A 41 -7.90 5.79 -15.65
C GLY A 41 -6.41 5.81 -15.27
N PHE A 42 -5.61 5.03 -16.03
CA PHE A 42 -4.17 4.84 -15.82
C PHE A 42 -3.38 6.15 -15.96
N GLU A 43 -3.63 6.91 -17.03
CA GLU A 43 -2.91 8.16 -17.31
C GLU A 43 -3.12 9.20 -16.20
N ALA A 44 -4.37 9.37 -15.75
CA ALA A 44 -4.70 10.27 -14.66
C ALA A 44 -4.02 9.84 -13.35
N ALA A 45 -3.93 8.54 -13.09
CA ALA A 45 -3.20 8.01 -11.94
C ALA A 45 -1.70 8.28 -12.02
N VAL A 46 -1.06 8.08 -13.18
CA VAL A 46 0.36 8.37 -13.39
C VAL A 46 0.65 9.86 -13.21
N ARG A 47 -0.12 10.72 -13.89
CA ARG A 47 0.01 12.18 -13.78
C ARG A 47 -0.16 12.64 -12.33
N ASN A 48 -1.19 12.13 -11.64
CA ASN A 48 -1.43 12.49 -10.25
C ASN A 48 -0.32 11.98 -9.31
N GLY A 49 0.27 10.82 -9.60
CA GLY A 49 1.39 10.28 -8.85
C GLY A 49 2.61 11.19 -8.88
N PHE A 50 2.97 11.70 -10.06
CA PHE A 50 4.05 12.69 -10.20
C PHE A 50 3.69 14.06 -9.64
N ALA A 51 2.48 14.58 -9.92
CA ALA A 51 2.04 15.89 -9.44
C ALA A 51 2.00 15.96 -7.91
N ARG A 52 1.78 14.83 -7.23
CA ARG A 52 1.70 14.70 -5.77
C ARG A 52 2.87 13.89 -5.20
N ALA A 53 4.01 13.88 -5.87
CA ALA A 53 5.17 13.08 -5.47
C ALA A 53 5.67 13.42 -4.04
N PHE A 54 5.53 14.67 -3.60
CA PHE A 54 5.95 15.14 -2.28
C PHE A 54 4.78 15.36 -1.31
N ASP A 55 3.55 15.00 -1.71
CA ASP A 55 2.37 15.12 -0.86
C ASP A 55 2.08 13.80 -0.14
N PHE A 56 2.51 13.74 1.12
CA PHE A 56 2.27 12.61 2.01
C PHE A 56 0.94 12.72 2.76
N LYS A 57 0.09 13.71 2.45
CA LYS A 57 -1.22 13.90 3.08
C LYS A 57 -2.34 13.40 2.17
N GLY A 58 -3.50 13.15 2.78
CA GLY A 58 -4.68 12.65 2.08
C GLY A 58 -4.61 11.17 1.73
N ARG A 59 -5.40 10.77 0.73
CA ARG A 59 -5.69 9.36 0.38
C ARG A 59 -5.36 9.08 -1.09
N ALA A 60 -5.06 7.83 -1.39
CA ALA A 60 -4.91 7.31 -2.75
C ALA A 60 -5.79 6.07 -2.94
N SER A 61 -6.48 6.00 -4.08
CA SER A 61 -7.32 4.85 -4.39
C SER A 61 -6.49 3.61 -4.72
N ARG A 62 -7.11 2.43 -4.65
CA ARG A 62 -6.46 1.18 -5.08
C ARG A 62 -6.10 1.21 -6.58
N GLY A 63 -6.94 1.83 -7.41
CA GLY A 63 -6.68 1.97 -8.85
C GLY A 63 -5.50 2.89 -9.13
N GLU A 64 -5.41 4.01 -8.41
CA GLU A 64 -4.29 4.95 -8.51
C GLU A 64 -2.96 4.26 -8.14
N TYR A 65 -2.96 3.55 -7.03
CA TYR A 65 -1.81 2.80 -6.55
C TYR A 65 -1.41 1.67 -7.52
N GLY A 66 -2.38 0.89 -7.99
CA GLY A 66 -2.14 -0.19 -8.95
C GLY A 66 -1.53 0.33 -10.26
N ALA A 67 -2.06 1.42 -10.81
CA ALA A 67 -1.52 2.03 -12.03
C ALA A 67 -0.05 2.49 -11.85
N PHE A 68 0.26 3.16 -10.73
CA PHE A 68 1.63 3.61 -10.46
C PHE A 68 2.59 2.44 -10.20
N LEU A 69 2.13 1.38 -9.53
CA LEU A 69 2.89 0.15 -9.35
C LEU A 69 3.18 -0.53 -10.69
N LEU A 70 2.21 -0.59 -11.60
CA LEU A 70 2.41 -1.14 -12.95
C LEU A 70 3.44 -0.33 -13.75
N LEU A 71 3.40 1.00 -13.65
CA LEU A 71 4.43 1.86 -14.23
C LEU A 71 5.82 1.53 -13.64
N PHE A 72 5.92 1.43 -12.32
CA PHE A 72 7.16 1.12 -11.62
C PHE A 72 7.75 -0.23 -12.07
N VAL A 73 6.95 -1.28 -12.07
CA VAL A 73 7.35 -2.61 -12.54
C VAL A 73 7.70 -2.59 -14.03
N GLY A 74 6.92 -1.89 -14.86
CA GLY A 74 7.17 -1.76 -16.29
C GLY A 74 8.51 -1.09 -16.59
N VAL A 75 8.86 -0.01 -15.88
CA VAL A 75 10.16 0.66 -16.01
C VAL A 75 11.31 -0.25 -15.55
N TYR A 76 11.13 -1.00 -14.46
CA TYR A 76 12.12 -2.00 -14.02
C TYR A 76 12.36 -3.09 -15.07
N CYS A 77 11.29 -3.66 -15.63
CA CYS A 77 11.39 -4.68 -16.67
C CYS A 77 12.05 -4.12 -17.94
N ALA A 78 11.67 -2.91 -18.38
CA ALA A 78 12.28 -2.28 -19.54
C ALA A 78 13.78 -2.01 -19.34
N ALA A 79 14.18 -1.50 -18.17
CA ALA A 79 15.58 -1.28 -17.84
C ALA A 79 16.38 -2.59 -17.83
N ALA A 80 15.83 -3.67 -17.25
CA ALA A 80 16.48 -4.99 -17.26
C ALA A 80 16.69 -5.55 -18.67
N LEU A 81 15.72 -5.35 -19.57
CA LEU A 81 15.83 -5.77 -20.97
C LEU A 81 16.90 -4.97 -21.72
N VAL A 82 16.96 -3.65 -21.51
CA VAL A 82 17.99 -2.79 -22.10
C VAL A 82 19.38 -3.18 -21.61
N ASP A 83 19.55 -3.42 -20.31
CA ASP A 83 20.83 -3.84 -19.75
C ASP A 83 21.27 -5.20 -20.30
N GLY A 84 20.35 -6.16 -20.39
CA GLY A 84 20.64 -7.47 -20.99
C GLY A 84 20.97 -7.42 -22.48
N ALA A 85 20.35 -6.52 -23.23
CA ALA A 85 20.56 -6.39 -24.68
C ALA A 85 21.83 -5.59 -25.04
N PHE A 86 22.18 -4.58 -24.24
CA PHE A 86 23.22 -3.61 -24.60
C PHE A 86 24.40 -3.58 -23.61
N GLY A 87 24.38 -4.40 -22.55
CA GLY A 87 25.43 -4.40 -21.52
C GLY A 87 25.50 -3.10 -20.72
N LEU A 88 24.36 -2.43 -20.57
CA LEU A 88 24.24 -1.16 -19.84
C LEU A 88 23.92 -1.39 -18.35
N SER A 89 23.64 -0.32 -17.62
CA SER A 89 23.36 -0.36 -16.17
C SER A 89 22.18 0.54 -15.78
N TRP A 90 21.18 0.64 -16.65
CA TRP A 90 19.96 1.43 -16.49
C TRP A 90 19.09 0.96 -15.32
N LEU A 91 19.18 -0.30 -14.91
CA LEU A 91 18.42 -0.86 -13.79
C LEU A 91 18.65 -0.09 -12.48
N TYR A 92 19.83 0.50 -12.30
CA TYR A 92 20.18 1.29 -11.11
C TYR A 92 19.69 2.73 -11.17
N VAL A 93 19.42 3.27 -12.37
CA VAL A 93 19.17 4.71 -12.57
C VAL A 93 17.69 4.99 -12.87
N ALA A 94 17.10 4.22 -13.78
CA ALA A 94 15.74 4.44 -14.26
C ALA A 94 14.67 4.49 -13.15
N PRO A 95 14.74 3.68 -12.08
CA PRO A 95 13.72 3.68 -11.05
C PRO A 95 13.84 4.81 -10.01
N ILE A 96 14.97 5.51 -9.95
CA ILE A 96 15.23 6.53 -8.92
C ILE A 96 14.18 7.65 -8.98
N VAL A 97 13.80 8.07 -10.19
CA VAL A 97 12.78 9.11 -10.41
C VAL A 97 11.40 8.67 -9.91
N LEU A 98 11.13 7.36 -9.92
CA LEU A 98 9.86 6.78 -9.47
C LEU A 98 9.81 6.53 -7.97
N LEU A 99 10.94 6.54 -7.28
CA LEU A 99 11.04 6.17 -5.88
C LEU A 99 10.22 7.10 -4.97
N VAL A 100 10.44 8.40 -5.10
CA VAL A 100 9.73 9.42 -4.29
C VAL A 100 8.20 9.36 -4.50
N PRO A 101 7.68 9.42 -5.74
CA PRO A 101 6.23 9.32 -5.94
C PRO A 101 5.69 7.96 -5.47
N TYR A 102 6.43 6.86 -5.63
CA TYR A 102 6.00 5.55 -5.12
C TYR A 102 5.84 5.53 -3.59
N ILE A 103 6.78 6.11 -2.84
CA ILE A 103 6.71 6.21 -1.37
C ILE A 103 5.54 7.10 -0.94
N SER A 104 5.37 8.27 -1.57
CA SER A 104 4.23 9.17 -1.30
C SER A 104 2.90 8.46 -1.53
N LEU A 105 2.77 7.77 -2.66
CA LEU A 105 1.53 7.11 -3.05
C LEU A 105 1.23 5.88 -2.18
N THR A 106 2.26 5.14 -1.75
CA THR A 106 2.17 4.08 -0.74
C THR A 106 1.67 4.64 0.60
N THR A 107 2.22 5.78 1.03
CA THR A 107 1.76 6.48 2.25
C THR A 107 0.27 6.86 2.14
N ARG A 108 -0.14 7.49 1.04
CA ARG A 108 -1.54 7.86 0.78
C ARG A 108 -2.47 6.65 0.64
N ARG A 109 -1.98 5.51 0.14
CA ARG A 109 -2.73 4.25 0.07
C ARG A 109 -2.96 3.65 1.46
N LEU A 110 -1.93 3.66 2.33
CA LEU A 110 -2.08 3.24 3.73
C LEU A 110 -3.04 4.16 4.50
N HIS A 111 -3.00 5.47 4.21
CA HIS A 111 -3.97 6.43 4.75
C HIS A 111 -5.40 6.12 4.33
N ASP A 112 -5.61 5.61 3.12
CA ASP A 112 -6.95 5.18 2.66
C ASP A 112 -7.50 3.98 3.44
N LEU A 113 -6.61 3.17 4.03
CA LEU A 113 -6.93 2.09 4.96
C LEU A 113 -7.01 2.58 6.42
N ASN A 114 -6.95 3.89 6.66
CA ASN A 114 -6.90 4.50 7.98
C ASN A 114 -5.65 4.09 8.81
N ARG A 115 -4.59 3.60 8.15
CA ARG A 115 -3.29 3.27 8.74
C ARG A 115 -2.31 4.43 8.53
N SER A 116 -1.25 4.53 9.33
CA SER A 116 -0.17 5.52 9.12
C SER A 116 0.72 5.15 7.92
N GLY A 117 1.37 6.13 7.29
CA GLY A 117 2.37 5.87 6.23
C GLY A 117 3.55 5.02 6.70
N TRP A 118 3.88 5.06 7.99
CA TRP A 118 4.99 4.31 8.61
C TRP A 118 4.90 2.78 8.42
N TRP A 119 3.71 2.23 8.15
CA TRP A 119 3.57 0.80 7.84
C TRP A 119 4.31 0.38 6.56
N GLN A 120 4.78 1.31 5.73
CA GLN A 120 5.63 1.01 4.58
C GLN A 120 6.98 0.39 4.98
N PHE A 121 7.47 0.61 6.21
CA PHE A 121 8.73 0.01 6.67
C PHE A 121 8.68 -1.51 6.84
N LEU A 122 7.50 -2.12 6.74
CA LEU A 122 7.37 -3.57 6.62
C LEU A 122 8.18 -4.15 5.45
N VAL A 123 8.46 -3.34 4.41
CA VAL A 123 9.30 -3.74 3.27
C VAL A 123 10.77 -3.99 3.65
N LEU A 124 11.28 -3.37 4.72
CA LEU A 124 12.68 -3.53 5.13
C LEU A 124 12.94 -4.85 5.85
N GLY A 125 11.91 -5.46 6.44
CA GLY A 125 11.98 -6.78 7.05
C GLY A 125 11.35 -7.86 6.16
N ALA A 126 10.81 -8.91 6.79
CA ALA A 126 10.14 -10.00 6.07
C ALA A 126 8.66 -9.67 5.68
N GLY A 127 8.27 -8.40 5.70
CA GLY A 127 6.87 -7.96 5.64
C GLY A 127 6.35 -7.54 4.27
N VAL A 128 7.11 -7.74 3.19
CA VAL A 128 6.72 -7.29 1.84
C VAL A 128 5.36 -7.84 1.38
N PHE A 129 5.09 -9.12 1.64
CA PHE A 129 3.82 -9.75 1.28
C PHE A 129 2.66 -9.23 2.13
N VAL A 130 2.91 -8.95 3.42
CA VAL A 130 1.91 -8.34 4.30
C VAL A 130 1.61 -6.91 3.86
N LEU A 131 2.62 -6.13 3.52
CA LEU A 131 2.44 -4.78 2.98
C LEU A 131 1.63 -4.82 1.68
N PHE A 132 1.98 -5.71 0.75
CA PHE A 132 1.22 -5.88 -0.50
C PHE A 132 -0.24 -6.27 -0.24
N TYR A 133 -0.47 -7.23 0.66
CA TYR A 133 -1.80 -7.62 1.10
C TYR A 133 -2.60 -6.42 1.62
N LEU A 134 -2.00 -5.61 2.52
CA LEU A 134 -2.64 -4.38 3.02
C LEU A 134 -2.99 -3.43 1.88
N LEU A 135 -2.04 -3.13 0.98
CA LEU A 135 -2.24 -2.17 -0.11
C LEU A 135 -3.34 -2.61 -1.10
N ALA A 136 -3.57 -3.92 -1.24
CA ALA A 136 -4.63 -4.52 -2.06
C ALA A 136 -6.03 -4.49 -1.41
N GLN A 137 -6.13 -4.28 -0.09
CA GLN A 137 -7.41 -4.23 0.63
C GLN A 137 -8.33 -3.11 0.11
N PRO A 138 -9.66 -3.25 0.23
CA PRO A 138 -10.59 -2.18 -0.11
C PRO A 138 -10.45 -0.95 0.81
N SER A 139 -10.80 0.22 0.30
CA SER A 139 -10.82 1.48 1.07
C SER A 139 -11.77 1.42 2.26
N VAL A 140 -11.39 2.03 3.40
CA VAL A 140 -12.33 2.23 4.51
C VAL A 140 -13.42 3.22 4.07
N GLN A 141 -14.68 2.78 4.16
CA GLN A 141 -15.84 3.55 3.70
C GLN A 141 -16.18 4.69 4.67
N PRO A 142 -16.61 5.86 4.18
CA PRO A 142 -17.20 6.88 5.03
C PRO A 142 -18.50 6.36 5.66
N LEU A 143 -18.72 6.67 6.95
CA LEU A 143 -19.94 6.32 7.69
C LEU A 143 -21.23 6.78 6.97
N ARG A 144 -21.17 7.89 6.22
CA ARG A 144 -22.31 8.40 5.44
C ARG A 144 -22.65 7.53 4.22
N GLN A 145 -21.69 6.82 3.63
CA GLN A 145 -21.93 5.90 2.52
C GLN A 145 -22.47 4.54 3.00
N SER A 146 -22.07 4.08 4.19
CA SER A 146 -22.65 2.85 4.77
C SER A 146 -24.12 3.06 5.17
N LEU A 147 -24.47 4.23 5.74
CA LEU A 147 -25.85 4.59 6.09
C LEU A 147 -26.76 4.87 4.88
N ARG A 148 -26.18 5.12 3.69
CA ARG A 148 -26.92 5.34 2.44
C ARG A 148 -27.13 4.07 1.62
N ARG A 149 -26.55 2.93 2.03
CA ARG A 149 -26.93 1.65 1.41
C ARG A 149 -28.38 1.39 1.78
N PRO A 150 -29.29 1.16 0.82
CA PRO A 150 -30.63 0.70 1.17
C PRO A 150 -30.44 -0.59 1.96
N VAL A 151 -30.87 -0.58 3.22
CA VAL A 151 -31.02 -1.81 3.99
C VAL A 151 -32.02 -2.62 3.18
N GLY A 152 -31.54 -3.68 2.52
CA GLY A 152 -32.43 -4.59 1.79
C GLY A 152 -33.56 -5.03 2.72
N PRO A 153 -34.78 -5.23 2.22
CA PRO A 153 -35.92 -5.52 3.07
C PRO A 153 -35.55 -6.64 4.04
N VAL A 154 -35.62 -6.34 5.34
CA VAL A 154 -35.40 -7.32 6.39
C VAL A 154 -36.43 -8.41 6.14
N ARG A 155 -36.01 -9.53 5.56
CA ARG A 155 -36.86 -10.70 5.38
C ARG A 155 -37.06 -11.28 6.78
N MET A 156 -38.00 -10.70 7.52
CA MET A 156 -38.48 -11.25 8.76
C MET A 156 -39.02 -12.63 8.40
N ALA A 157 -38.24 -13.66 8.71
CA ALA A 157 -38.68 -15.04 8.61
C ALA A 157 -39.90 -15.14 9.53
N GLY A 158 -41.07 -15.27 8.93
CA GLY A 158 -42.31 -15.44 9.66
C GLY A 158 -42.20 -16.67 10.53
N HIS A 159 -42.22 -16.47 11.85
CA HIS A 159 -42.57 -17.51 12.79
C HIS A 159 -44.00 -17.95 12.49
N ARG A 160 -44.15 -19.22 12.12
CA ARG A 160 -45.36 -20.00 12.32
C ARG A 160 -45.00 -21.17 13.22
#